data_AF-A0A497KE74-F1
#
_entry.id   AF-A0A497KE74-F1
#
_cell.length_a   1.000
_cell.length_b   1.000
_cell.length_c   1.000
_cell.angle_alpha   90.00
_cell.angle_beta   90.00
_cell.angle_gamma   90.00
#
_symmetry.space_group_name_H-M   'P 1'
#
loop_
_entity.id
_entity.type
_entity.pdbx_description
1 polymer ?
#
loop_
_entity_poly.entity_id
_entity_poly.type
_entity_poly.pdbx_seq_one_letter_code
_entity_poly.pdbx_strand_id
1 'polypeptide(L)'
;MSFNCRQCGLCCRELLQKDMGIRRGLTLLPEEAKLFHETQVKPYLGYGKRPYEKGFKIHAYQLTLPSCPHLTDNKCTIYEKRPATCRQFPFSLDPDKEQVILLGVDMNCPAAVELVNNSSGLIDFPDRDSAMRIYELKKLVTVNPRRVWLYDLDSDKWVCYDKLG
;
A
#
# COMPACT_ATOMS: atom_id res chain seq x y z
N MET A 1 -11.53 17.94 13.65
CA MET A 1 -12.59 17.03 13.16
C MET A 1 -11.95 15.68 12.92
N SER A 2 -12.61 14.57 13.27
CA SER A 2 -12.08 13.23 13.03
C SER A 2 -12.54 12.68 11.67
N PHE A 3 -11.65 11.94 11.02
CA PHE A 3 -12.00 11.25 9.79
C PHE A 3 -12.96 10.08 10.07
N ASN A 4 -14.03 9.99 9.28
CA ASN A 4 -14.97 8.86 9.34
C ASN A 4 -15.18 8.28 7.93
N CYS A 5 -14.77 7.03 7.74
CA CYS A 5 -14.97 6.36 6.46
C CYS A 5 -16.46 6.08 6.21
N ARG A 6 -16.96 6.45 5.03
CA ARG A 6 -18.36 6.21 4.61
C ARG A 6 -18.65 4.78 4.13
N GLN A 7 -17.65 3.89 4.14
CA GLN A 7 -17.74 2.51 3.63
C GLN A 7 -18.33 2.39 2.22
N CYS A 8 -18.05 3.36 1.35
CA CYS A 8 -18.62 3.45 0.00
C CYS A 8 -17.98 2.50 -1.05
N GLY A 9 -16.92 1.79 -0.68
CA GLY A 9 -16.23 0.83 -1.55
C GLY A 9 -15.42 1.42 -2.69
N LEU A 10 -15.30 2.75 -2.81
CA LEU A 10 -14.55 3.40 -3.90
C LEU A 10 -13.08 2.96 -3.93
N CYS A 11 -12.41 2.93 -2.77
CA CYS A 11 -11.01 2.50 -2.66
C CYS A 11 -10.79 1.01 -3.00
N CYS A 12 -11.84 0.22 -3.19
CA CYS A 12 -11.75 -1.18 -3.55
C CYS A 12 -11.80 -1.43 -5.06
N ARG A 13 -12.02 -0.40 -5.91
CA ARG A 13 -12.31 -0.58 -7.34
C ARG A 13 -11.10 -0.55 -8.27
N GLU A 14 -10.09 0.22 -7.90
CA GLU A 14 -8.90 0.47 -8.72
C GLU A 14 -7.63 0.23 -7.89
N LEU A 15 -7.31 -1.05 -7.69
CA LEU A 15 -6.21 -1.49 -6.85
C LEU A 15 -4.88 -1.64 -7.59
N LEU A 16 -4.91 -1.66 -8.92
CA LEU A 16 -3.72 -1.74 -9.76
C LEU A 16 -3.25 -0.33 -10.12
N GLN A 17 -1.99 -0.04 -9.82
CA GLN A 17 -1.34 1.25 -10.04
C GLN A 17 -0.09 1.05 -10.88
N LYS A 18 0.29 2.08 -11.64
CA LYS A 18 1.52 2.10 -12.42
C LYS A 18 2.42 3.21 -11.89
N ASP A 19 3.50 2.82 -11.23
CA ASP A 19 4.45 3.74 -10.62
C ASP A 19 5.86 3.43 -11.13
N MET A 20 6.64 4.45 -11.48
CA MET A 20 8.04 4.28 -11.94
C MET A 20 8.21 3.20 -13.03
N GLY A 21 7.23 3.06 -13.92
CA GLY A 21 7.26 2.09 -15.02
C GLY A 21 6.88 0.65 -14.65
N ILE A 22 6.65 0.33 -13.37
CA ILE A 22 6.17 -0.98 -12.92
C ILE A 22 4.67 -0.96 -12.65
N ARG A 23 4.00 -2.08 -12.90
CA ARG A 23 2.62 -2.29 -12.48
C ARG A 23 2.61 -3.02 -11.15
N ARG A 24 1.95 -2.45 -10.16
CA ARG A 24 1.77 -3.03 -8.84
C ARG A 24 0.32 -3.00 -8.39
N GLY A 25 -0.01 -3.83 -7.42
CA GLY A 25 -1.31 -3.87 -6.79
C GLY A 25 -1.34 -3.28 -5.39
N LEU A 26 -2.42 -3.60 -4.66
CA LEU A 26 -2.59 -3.26 -3.26
C LEU A 26 -1.51 -3.98 -2.44
N THR A 27 -0.66 -3.23 -1.74
CA THR A 27 0.36 -3.76 -0.83
C THR A 27 -0.26 -4.50 0.35
N LEU A 28 0.26 -5.68 0.65
CA LEU A 28 -0.14 -6.56 1.75
C LEU A 28 1.07 -6.88 2.61
N LEU A 29 0.90 -6.81 3.93
CA LEU A 29 1.90 -7.35 4.85
C LEU A 29 1.89 -8.90 4.80
N PRO A 30 3.01 -9.58 5.13
CA PRO A 30 3.10 -11.04 5.05
C PRO A 30 1.94 -11.79 5.73
N GLU A 31 1.56 -11.34 6.92
CA GLU A 31 0.46 -11.89 7.72
C GLU A 31 -0.94 -11.56 7.17
N GLU A 32 -1.05 -10.61 6.25
CA GLU A 32 -2.30 -10.17 5.60
C GLU A 32 -2.56 -10.88 4.27
N ALA A 33 -1.54 -11.50 3.67
CA ALA A 33 -1.67 -12.27 2.43
C ALA A 33 -2.78 -13.34 2.51
N LYS A 34 -2.94 -13.95 3.68
CA LYS A 34 -3.98 -14.97 3.97
C LYS A 34 -5.43 -14.45 3.91
N LEU A 35 -5.63 -13.14 3.82
CA LEU A 35 -6.95 -12.54 3.64
C LEU A 35 -7.49 -12.76 2.22
N PHE A 36 -6.65 -13.21 1.29
CA PHE A 36 -6.97 -13.41 -0.12
C PHE A 36 -6.59 -14.83 -0.56
N HIS A 37 -7.15 -15.26 -1.69
CA HIS A 37 -6.78 -16.56 -2.25
C HIS A 37 -5.34 -16.53 -2.76
N GLU A 38 -4.59 -17.62 -2.62
CA GLU A 38 -3.16 -17.68 -2.97
C GLU A 38 -2.88 -17.30 -4.44
N THR A 39 -3.80 -17.64 -5.35
CA THR A 39 -3.70 -17.30 -6.78
C THR A 39 -3.87 -15.80 -7.07
N GLN A 40 -4.38 -15.03 -6.11
CA GLN A 40 -4.60 -13.59 -6.21
C GLN A 40 -3.46 -12.78 -5.60
N VAL A 41 -2.49 -13.44 -4.98
CA VAL A 41 -1.42 -12.79 -4.24
C VAL A 41 -0.08 -13.11 -4.89
N LYS A 42 0.70 -12.08 -5.17
CA LYS A 42 2.09 -12.21 -5.62
C LYS A 42 3.04 -11.46 -4.68
N PRO A 43 4.33 -11.80 -4.66
CA PRO A 43 5.33 -10.96 -3.99
C PRO A 43 5.26 -9.52 -4.50
N TYR A 44 5.62 -8.55 -3.67
CA TYR A 44 5.70 -7.14 -4.07
C TYR A 44 7.08 -6.56 -3.79
N LEU A 45 7.51 -6.57 -2.53
CA LEU A 45 8.76 -5.95 -2.12
C LEU A 45 9.68 -7.02 -1.53
N GLY A 46 10.87 -7.12 -2.10
CA GLY A 46 11.92 -8.02 -1.67
C GLY A 46 13.20 -7.27 -1.34
N TYR A 47 13.97 -7.80 -0.40
CA TYR A 47 15.25 -7.25 0.01
C TYR A 47 16.34 -8.32 -0.06
N GLY A 48 17.43 -8.02 -0.76
CA GLY A 48 18.58 -8.91 -0.91
C GLY A 48 19.46 -8.55 -2.11
N LYS A 49 20.59 -9.23 -2.26
CA LYS A 49 21.50 -8.98 -3.39
C LYS A 49 20.85 -9.33 -4.73
N ARG A 50 20.13 -10.45 -4.80
CA ARG A 50 19.42 -10.95 -5.98
C ARG A 50 18.18 -11.74 -5.56
N PRO A 51 17.11 -11.73 -6.36
CA PRO A 51 15.91 -12.52 -6.08
C PRO A 51 16.20 -14.01 -5.96
N TYR A 52 15.55 -14.67 -5.01
CA TYR A 52 15.64 -16.12 -4.75
C TYR A 52 17.03 -16.67 -4.35
N GLU A 53 18.05 -15.84 -4.20
CA GLU A 53 19.36 -16.24 -3.66
C GLU A 53 19.38 -16.25 -2.12
N LYS A 54 20.42 -16.87 -1.54
CA LYS A 54 20.62 -16.91 -0.09
C LYS A 54 20.64 -15.49 0.50
N GLY A 55 19.70 -15.24 1.43
CA GLY A 55 19.56 -13.95 2.10
C GLY A 55 18.56 -12.98 1.45
N PHE A 56 17.93 -13.37 0.34
CA PHE A 56 16.77 -12.64 -0.19
C PHE A 56 15.53 -12.95 0.65
N LYS A 57 14.82 -11.90 1.07
CA LYS A 57 13.58 -12.00 1.85
C LYS A 57 12.48 -11.18 1.19
N ILE A 58 11.28 -11.74 1.12
CA ILE A 58 10.08 -11.01 0.72
C ILE A 58 9.54 -10.32 1.97
N HIS A 59 9.36 -9.00 1.89
CA HIS A 59 8.89 -8.16 2.97
C HIS A 59 7.43 -7.74 2.79
N ALA A 60 6.92 -7.74 1.56
CA ALA A 60 5.53 -7.45 1.27
C ALA A 60 5.03 -8.23 0.06
N TYR A 61 3.72 -8.44 0.03
CA TYR A 61 2.98 -9.03 -1.08
C TYR A 61 2.07 -7.98 -1.71
N GLN A 62 1.42 -8.33 -2.80
CA GLN A 62 0.44 -7.50 -3.48
C GLN A 62 -0.73 -8.32 -4.00
N LEU A 63 -1.91 -7.70 -4.00
CA LEU A 63 -3.08 -8.24 -4.67
C LEU A 63 -2.99 -7.99 -6.19
N THR A 64 -3.22 -9.01 -7.01
CA THR A 64 -3.08 -8.93 -8.47
C THR A 64 -4.35 -8.48 -9.19
N LEU A 65 -5.48 -8.38 -8.48
CA LEU A 65 -6.78 -8.06 -9.06
C LEU A 65 -6.99 -6.54 -9.17
N PRO A 66 -7.63 -6.06 -10.26
CA PRO A 66 -7.98 -4.65 -10.43
C PRO A 66 -8.99 -4.16 -9.37
N SER A 67 -9.91 -5.02 -8.95
CA SER A 67 -10.88 -4.76 -7.89
C SER A 67 -10.72 -5.75 -6.75
N CYS A 68 -11.04 -5.31 -5.54
CA CYS A 68 -10.99 -6.14 -4.35
C CYS A 68 -12.02 -7.28 -4.45
N PRO A 69 -11.61 -8.56 -4.25
CA PRO A 69 -12.55 -9.68 -4.28
C PRO A 69 -13.55 -9.66 -3.11
N HIS A 70 -13.28 -8.84 -2.08
CA HIS A 70 -14.18 -8.64 -0.93
C HIS A 70 -15.16 -7.46 -1.12
N LEU A 71 -15.24 -6.89 -2.33
CA LEU A 71 -16.22 -5.86 -2.65
C LEU A 71 -17.54 -6.51 -3.11
N THR A 72 -18.57 -6.41 -2.27
CA THR A 72 -19.93 -6.89 -2.57
C THR A 72 -20.91 -5.76 -2.31
N ASP A 73 -21.81 -5.47 -3.24
CA ASP A 73 -22.83 -4.40 -3.13
C ASP A 73 -22.25 -3.05 -2.65
N ASN A 74 -21.09 -2.69 -3.21
CA ASN A 74 -20.34 -1.46 -2.89
C ASN A 74 -19.78 -1.39 -1.46
N LYS A 75 -19.75 -2.51 -0.73
CA LYS A 75 -19.21 -2.60 0.64
C LYS A 75 -18.10 -3.63 0.74
N CYS A 76 -17.15 -3.37 1.62
CA CYS A 76 -16.08 -4.31 1.94
C CYS A 76 -16.57 -5.34 2.96
N THR A 77 -16.65 -6.61 2.59
CA THR A 77 -17.14 -7.68 3.46
C THR A 77 -16.19 -8.00 4.62
N ILE A 78 -14.91 -7.62 4.50
CA ILE A 78 -13.89 -7.80 5.54
C ILE A 78 -13.50 -6.48 6.22
N TYR A 79 -14.41 -5.49 6.29
CA TYR A 79 -14.09 -4.12 6.75
C TYR A 79 -13.26 -4.05 8.05
N GLU A 80 -13.62 -4.81 9.08
CA GLU A 80 -12.88 -4.84 10.35
C GLU A 80 -11.49 -5.51 10.25
N LYS A 81 -11.34 -6.44 9.30
CA LYS A 81 -10.12 -7.23 9.05
C LYS A 81 -9.29 -6.70 7.89
N ARG A 82 -9.60 -5.50 7.39
CA ARG A 82 -8.93 -4.88 6.22
C ARG A 82 -7.40 -4.87 6.38
N PRO A 83 -6.63 -5.05 5.30
CA PRO A 83 -5.17 -4.90 5.32
C PRO A 83 -4.74 -3.52 5.84
N ALA A 84 -3.51 -3.40 6.35
CA ALA A 84 -2.94 -2.15 6.84
C ALA A 84 -3.00 -1.03 5.79
N THR A 85 -2.73 -1.34 4.53
CA THR A 85 -2.86 -0.40 3.40
C THR A 85 -4.30 0.14 3.24
N CYS A 86 -5.32 -0.69 3.48
CA CYS A 86 -6.71 -0.30 3.42
C CYS A 86 -7.19 0.45 4.67
N ARG A 87 -6.56 0.20 5.84
CA ARG A 87 -6.85 0.92 7.09
C ARG A 87 -6.28 2.32 7.08
N GLN A 88 -5.03 2.50 6.61
CA GLN A 88 -4.45 3.84 6.53
C GLN A 88 -5.20 4.75 5.56
N PHE A 89 -5.77 4.20 4.47
CA PHE A 89 -6.51 4.97 3.47
C PHE A 89 -7.64 5.77 4.14
N PRO A 90 -7.77 7.08 3.85
CA PRO A 90 -7.19 7.83 2.73
C PRO A 90 -5.84 8.48 3.03
N PHE A 91 -5.29 8.25 4.21
CA PHE A 91 -4.02 8.81 4.61
C PHE A 91 -2.88 7.85 4.29
N SER A 92 -1.71 8.41 4.07
CA SER A 92 -0.48 7.64 3.89
C SER A 92 0.68 8.37 4.54
N LEU A 93 1.59 7.59 5.10
CA LEU A 93 2.85 8.10 5.61
C LEU A 93 3.94 7.76 4.60
N ASP A 94 4.70 8.76 4.20
CA ASP A 94 5.78 8.65 3.21
C ASP A 94 7.07 9.23 3.78
N PRO A 95 8.22 8.54 3.61
CA PRO A 95 9.50 9.09 3.99
C PRO A 95 9.94 10.13 2.95
N ASP A 96 10.38 11.31 3.40
CA ASP A 96 11.11 12.23 2.55
C ASP A 96 12.60 11.85 2.43
N LYS A 97 13.40 12.72 1.78
CA LYS A 97 14.85 12.51 1.61
C LYS A 97 15.62 12.53 2.93
N GLU A 98 15.10 13.21 3.95
CA GLU A 98 15.68 13.35 5.29
C GLU A 98 15.05 12.37 6.30
N GLN A 99 14.19 11.46 5.82
CA GLN A 99 13.40 10.50 6.62
C GLN A 99 12.41 11.16 7.58
N VAL A 100 12.01 12.39 7.30
CA VAL A 100 10.87 13.05 7.92
C VAL A 100 9.59 12.42 7.36
N ILE A 101 8.60 12.24 8.24
CA ILE A 101 7.30 11.68 7.88
C ILE A 101 6.46 12.75 7.18
N LEU A 102 6.13 12.50 5.91
CA LEU A 102 5.15 13.26 5.15
C LEU A 102 3.78 12.59 5.24
N LEU A 103 2.74 13.39 5.44
CA LEU A 103 1.35 12.94 5.39
C LEU A 103 0.77 13.17 3.99
N GLY A 104 0.50 12.10 3.26
CA GLY A 104 -0.27 12.13 2.03
C GLY A 104 -1.77 11.94 2.30
N VAL A 105 -2.62 12.61 1.51
CA VAL A 105 -4.08 12.45 1.54
C VAL A 105 -4.58 12.10 0.14
N ASP A 106 -5.27 10.98 0.00
CA ASP A 106 -5.88 10.57 -1.26
C ASP A 106 -7.21 11.31 -1.48
N MET A 107 -7.22 12.18 -2.48
CA MET A 107 -8.36 13.03 -2.83
C MET A 107 -9.49 12.28 -3.56
N ASN A 108 -9.31 10.98 -3.88
CA ASN A 108 -10.39 10.14 -4.38
C ASN A 108 -11.35 9.67 -3.27
N CYS A 109 -11.03 9.94 -2.00
CA CYS A 109 -11.92 9.67 -0.88
C CYS A 109 -12.85 10.87 -0.59
N PRO A 110 -14.18 10.75 -0.80
CA PRO A 110 -15.09 11.88 -0.56
C PRO A 110 -15.11 12.38 0.89
N ALA A 111 -14.90 11.48 1.86
CA ALA A 111 -14.81 11.83 3.27
C ALA A 111 -13.51 12.58 3.61
N ALA A 112 -12.41 12.28 2.91
CA ALA A 112 -11.16 13.02 3.06
C ALA A 112 -11.29 14.43 2.50
N VAL A 113 -11.88 14.57 1.31
CA VAL A 113 -12.11 15.86 0.66
C VAL A 113 -12.96 16.78 1.55
N GLU A 114 -14.06 16.26 2.09
CA GLU A 114 -14.90 17.02 3.02
C GLU A 114 -14.13 17.42 4.28
N LEU A 115 -13.35 16.50 4.85
CA LEU A 115 -12.55 16.77 6.04
C LEU A 115 -11.51 17.86 5.80
N VAL A 116 -10.75 17.79 4.69
CA VAL A 116 -9.72 18.77 4.33
C VAL A 116 -10.36 20.14 4.14
N ASN A 117 -11.46 20.22 3.38
CA ASN A 117 -12.15 21.48 3.10
C ASN A 117 -12.73 22.16 4.36
N ASN A 118 -13.11 21.37 5.37
CA ASN A 118 -13.73 21.86 6.60
C ASN A 118 -12.75 21.95 7.79
N SER A 119 -11.49 21.56 7.61
CA SER A 119 -10.50 21.56 8.70
C SER A 119 -9.68 22.86 8.74
N SER A 120 -9.30 23.28 9.94
CA SER A 120 -8.34 24.36 10.18
C SER A 120 -6.86 23.91 10.11
N GLY A 121 -6.58 22.77 9.46
CA GLY A 121 -5.23 22.19 9.34
C GLY A 121 -4.89 21.10 10.35
N LEU A 122 -5.77 20.78 11.31
CA LEU A 122 -5.61 19.65 12.23
C LEU A 122 -6.56 18.51 11.87
N ILE A 123 -5.97 17.39 11.44
CA ILE A 123 -6.68 16.16 11.05
C ILE A 123 -6.30 15.06 12.04
N ASP A 124 -7.31 14.45 12.65
CA ASP A 124 -7.12 13.24 13.45
C ASP A 124 -7.08 12.01 12.51
N PHE A 125 -6.06 11.18 12.68
CA PHE A 125 -5.76 10.04 11.82
C PHE A 125 -6.01 8.71 12.56
N PRO A 126 -7.17 8.06 12.37
CA PRO A 126 -7.63 6.96 13.23
C PRO A 126 -6.93 5.61 13.04
N ASP A 127 -5.90 5.49 12.18
CA ASP A 127 -5.22 4.21 11.88
C ASP A 127 -3.70 4.36 11.78
N ARG A 128 -3.13 5.22 12.63
CA ARG A 128 -1.69 5.55 12.62
C ARG A 128 -0.78 4.32 12.70
N ASP A 129 -1.13 3.32 13.49
CA ASP A 129 -0.31 2.10 13.63
C ASP A 129 -0.24 1.30 12.34
N SER A 130 -1.35 1.18 11.60
CA SER A 130 -1.38 0.54 10.29
C SER A 130 -0.52 1.31 9.29
N ALA A 131 -0.59 2.63 9.32
CA ALA A 131 0.20 3.50 8.46
C ALA A 131 1.70 3.40 8.78
N MET A 132 2.07 3.34 10.05
CA MET A 132 3.45 3.15 10.48
C MET A 132 4.03 1.82 9.98
N ARG A 133 3.25 0.74 9.97
CA ARG A 133 3.70 -0.55 9.41
C ARG A 133 3.99 -0.46 7.91
N ILE A 134 3.17 0.28 7.16
CA ILE A 134 3.42 0.52 5.73
C ILE A 134 4.60 1.49 5.53
N TYR A 135 4.74 2.49 6.39
CA TYR A 135 5.86 3.43 6.39
C TYR A 135 7.21 2.73 6.58
N GLU A 136 7.30 1.78 7.52
CA GLU A 136 8.53 1.01 7.74
C GLU A 136 8.89 0.15 6.51
N LEU A 137 7.91 -0.37 5.76
CA LEU A 137 8.18 -1.00 4.47
C LEU A 137 8.75 -0.01 3.45
N LYS A 138 8.17 1.19 3.34
CA LYS A 138 8.65 2.24 2.44
C LYS A 138 10.07 2.69 2.79
N LYS A 139 10.44 2.72 4.08
CA LYS A 139 11.81 3.02 4.52
C LYS A 139 12.85 1.99 4.06
N LEU A 140 12.49 0.73 3.86
CA LEU A 140 13.44 -0.26 3.32
C LEU A 140 14.00 0.17 1.96
N VAL A 141 13.17 0.84 1.17
CA VAL A 141 13.53 1.41 -0.13
C VAL A 141 14.61 2.48 0.01
N THR A 142 14.50 3.36 1.01
CA THR A 142 15.40 4.51 1.18
C THR A 142 16.75 4.12 1.78
N VAL A 143 16.83 3.01 2.53
CA VAL A 143 18.08 2.57 3.19
C VAL A 143 19.12 2.06 2.20
N ASN A 144 18.74 1.17 1.27
CA ASN A 144 19.65 0.65 0.24
C ASN A 144 18.90 0.25 -1.04
N PRO A 145 18.66 1.21 -1.95
CA PRO A 145 17.93 1.00 -3.20
C PRO A 145 18.44 -0.18 -4.04
N ARG A 146 19.76 -0.43 -4.04
CA ARG A 146 20.42 -1.49 -4.83
C ARG A 146 20.10 -2.91 -4.36
N ARG A 147 19.57 -3.05 -3.14
CA ARG A 147 19.15 -4.34 -2.58
C ARG A 147 17.65 -4.50 -2.56
N VAL A 148 16.91 -3.50 -3.03
CA VAL A 148 15.45 -3.51 -3.03
C VAL A 148 14.98 -3.94 -4.40
N TRP A 149 14.05 -4.88 -4.40
CA TRP A 149 13.46 -5.43 -5.60
C TRP A 149 11.95 -5.27 -5.51
N LEU A 150 11.35 -4.75 -6.57
CA LEU A 150 9.91 -4.66 -6.73
C LEU A 150 9.46 -5.69 -7.76
N TYR A 151 8.41 -6.43 -7.46
CA TYR A 151 7.84 -7.40 -8.38
C TYR A 151 6.83 -6.70 -9.29
N ASP A 152 7.11 -6.67 -10.59
CA ASP A 152 6.25 -6.07 -11.59
C ASP A 152 5.22 -7.07 -12.11
N LEU A 153 3.94 -6.70 -12.03
CA LEU A 153 2.82 -7.53 -12.46
C LEU A 153 2.69 -7.62 -13.98
N ASP A 154 3.19 -6.64 -14.75
CA ASP A 154 3.13 -6.68 -16.21
C ASP A 154 4.19 -7.64 -16.79
N SER A 155 5.44 -7.55 -16.32
CA SER A 155 6.52 -8.42 -16.79
C SER A 155 6.66 -9.76 -16.04
N ASP A 156 5.95 -9.93 -14.93
CA ASP A 156 6.02 -11.06 -14.00
C ASP A 156 7.45 -11.33 -13.49
N LYS A 157 8.18 -10.26 -13.18
CA LYS A 157 9.60 -10.32 -12.80
C LYS A 157 9.93 -9.34 -11.69
N TRP A 158 10.99 -9.68 -10.95
CA TRP A 158 11.64 -8.75 -10.04
C TRP A 158 12.45 -7.70 -10.82
N VAL A 159 12.19 -6.43 -10.51
CA VAL A 159 12.93 -5.28 -11.02
C VAL A 159 13.67 -4.63 -9.86
N CYS A 160 14.97 -4.37 -10.04
CA CYS A 160 15.77 -3.71 -9.01
C CYS A 160 15.35 -2.24 -8.91
N TYR A 161 15.11 -1.75 -7.69
CA TYR A 161 14.60 -0.40 -7.45
C TYR A 161 15.55 0.69 -7.97
N ASP A 162 16.86 0.49 -7.83
CA ASP A 162 17.91 1.41 -8.34
C ASP A 162 17.86 1.62 -9.87
N LYS A 163 17.11 0.78 -10.61
CA LYS A 163 16.93 0.90 -12.06
C LYS A 163 15.62 1.56 -12.48
N LEU A 164 14.79 1.97 -11.52
CA LEU A 164 13.46 2.56 -11.76
C LEU A 164 13.49 4.11 -11.81
N GLY A 165 14.68 4.72 -11.65
CA GLY A 165 14.92 6.16 -11.70
C GLY A 165 16.01 6.55 -12.69
#